data_AF-A0A1Z1MA66-F1
#
_entry.id   AF-A0A1Z1MA66-F1
#
_cell.length_a   1.000
_cell.length_b   1.000
_cell.length_c   1.000
_cell.angle_alpha   90.00
_cell.angle_beta   90.00
_cell.angle_gamma   90.00
#
_symmetry.space_group_name_H-M   'P 1'
#
loop_
_entity.id
_entity.type
_entity.pdbx_description
1 polymer ?
#
loop_
_entity_poly.entity_id
_entity_poly.type
_entity_poly.pdbx_seq_one_letter_code
_entity_poly.pdbx_strand_id
1 'polypeptide(L)' 'MNQYWISLKIIPNKISKKIIKHVYDNLKVVGYKQISHRYKVPIIQFPDKRRVWVLKYEIKSKLR' A
#
# COMPACT_ATOMS: atom_id res chain seq x y z
N MET A 1 -17.79 0.62 2.58
CA MET A 1 -16.47 0.17 2.08
C MET A 1 -15.56 -0.06 3.28
N ASN A 2 -15.13 -1.30 3.52
CA ASN A 2 -14.27 -1.62 4.67
C ASN A 2 -12.90 -0.96 4.52
N GLN A 3 -12.47 -0.25 5.55
CA GLN A 3 -11.19 0.45 5.61
C GLN A 3 -10.23 -0.41 6.42
N TYR A 4 -9.12 -0.80 5.81
CA TYR A 4 -8.10 -1.62 6.46
C TYR A 4 -6.78 -0.84 6.53
N TRP A 5 -6.15 -0.92 7.70
CA TRP A 5 -4.81 -0.42 7.95
C TRP A 5 -3.79 -1.49 7.60
N ILE A 6 -2.70 -1.08 6.94
CA ILE A 6 -1.63 -1.98 6.54
C ILE A 6 -0.26 -1.33 6.75
N SER A 7 0.72 -2.16 7.06
CA SER A 7 2.13 -1.79 7.10
C SER A 7 2.85 -2.35 5.88
N LEU A 8 3.87 -1.65 5.41
CA LEU A 8 4.69 -2.08 4.28
C LEU A 8 5.87 -2.93 4.77
N LYS A 9 6.11 -4.08 4.13
CA LYS A 9 7.23 -4.99 4.45
C LYS A 9 8.46 -4.71 3.61
N ILE A 10 8.27 -4.50 2.31
CA ILE A 10 9.34 -4.33 1.33
C ILE A 10 8.91 -3.20 0.40
N ILE A 11 9.78 -2.21 0.23
CA ILE A 11 9.52 -1.07 -0.65
C ILE A 11 10.69 -0.93 -1.62
N PRO A 12 10.44 -0.90 -2.93
CA PRO A 12 11.49 -0.63 -3.90
C PRO A 12 12.19 0.72 -3.60
N ASN A 13 13.52 0.74 -3.57
CA ASN A 13 14.32 1.94 -3.23
C ASN A 13 13.96 3.20 -4.03
N LYS A 14 13.49 3.04 -5.28
CA LYS A 14 13.02 4.15 -6.12
C LYS A 14 11.79 4.85 -5.55
N ILE A 15 10.89 4.10 -4.92
CA ILE A 15 9.67 4.61 -4.31
C ILE A 15 9.95 4.99 -2.86
N SER A 16 10.84 4.25 -2.18
CA SER A 16 11.15 4.44 -0.76
C SER A 16 11.48 5.91 -0.47
N LYS A 17 12.38 6.57 -1.20
CA LYS A 17 12.70 7.99 -0.94
C LYS A 17 11.48 8.93 -0.91
N LYS A 18 10.42 8.64 -1.68
CA LYS A 18 9.20 9.45 -1.74
C LYS A 18 8.21 9.10 -0.64
N ILE A 19 8.19 7.86 -0.18
CA ILE A 19 7.20 7.36 0.78
C ILE A 19 7.77 7.01 2.15
N ILE A 20 9.11 7.03 2.35
CA ILE A 20 9.82 6.60 3.57
C ILE A 20 9.34 7.35 4.81
N LYS A 21 8.98 8.62 4.64
CA LYS A 21 8.39 9.47 5.67
C LYS A 21 7.06 8.93 6.21
N HIS A 22 6.38 8.09 5.41
CA HIS A 22 5.07 7.54 5.69
C HIS A 22 5.07 6.00 5.75
N VAL A 23 6.24 5.35 5.75
CA VAL A 23 6.34 3.88 5.75
C VAL A 23 5.92 3.26 7.07
N TYR A 24 6.17 3.97 8.16
CA TYR A 24 5.79 3.59 9.51
C TYR A 24 4.41 4.12 9.90
N ASP A 25 3.79 4.94 9.04
CA ASP A 25 2.43 5.42 9.26
C ASP A 25 1.43 4.29 9.00
N ASN A 26 0.30 4.33 9.71
CA ASN A 26 -0.81 3.46 9.37
C ASN A 26 -1.38 3.91 8.01
N LEU A 27 -1.18 3.09 6.98
CA LEU A 27 -1.62 3.41 5.64
C LEU A 27 -3.01 2.84 5.34
N LYS A 28 -3.81 3.61 4.61
CA LYS A 28 -5.19 3.25 4.31
C LYS A 28 -5.30 2.58 2.95
N VAL A 29 -5.90 1.39 2.91
CA VAL A 29 -6.36 0.79 1.64
C VAL A 29 -7.61 1.52 1.17
N VAL A 30 -7.52 2.14 -0.01
CA VAL A 30 -8.64 2.92 -0.59
C VAL A 30 -9.30 2.24 -1.79
N GLY A 31 -8.72 1.13 -2.26
CA GLY A 31 -9.28 0.36 -3.36
C GLY A 31 -8.34 -0.73 -3.86
N TYR A 32 -8.64 -1.27 -5.03
CA TYR A 32 -7.84 -2.29 -5.70
C TYR A 32 -7.68 -1.95 -7.18
N LYS A 33 -6.48 -2.16 -7.73
CA LYS A 33 -6.19 -2.05 -9.16
C LYS A 33 -6.05 -3.46 -9.74
N GLN A 34 -6.69 -3.72 -10.87
CA GLN A 34 -6.46 -4.94 -11.63
C GLN A 34 -5.24 -4.73 -12.54
N ILE A 35 -4.24 -5.60 -12.42
CA ILE A 35 -3.02 -5.54 -13.25
C ILE A 35 -2.93 -6.72 -14.22
N SER A 36 -3.69 -7.78 -13.99
CA SER A 36 -3.89 -8.86 -14.95
C SER A 36 -5.26 -9.49 -14.77
N HIS A 37 -5.66 -10.38 -15.68
CA HIS A 37 -6.95 -11.07 -15.65
C HIS A 37 -7.24 -11.75 -14.29
N ARG A 38 -6.21 -12.27 -13.61
CA ARG A 38 -6.34 -12.99 -12.33
C ARG A 38 -5.69 -12.27 -11.15
N TYR A 39 -5.12 -11.08 -11.34
CA TYR A 39 -4.32 -10.45 -10.30
C TYR A 39 -4.76 -9.00 -10.03
N LYS A 40 -5.18 -8.76 -8.79
CA LYS A 40 -5.55 -7.45 -8.26
C LYS A 40 -4.60 -7.09 -7.11
N VAL A 41 -4.23 -5.83 -7.07
CA VAL A 41 -3.33 -5.25 -6.06
C VAL A 41 -4.07 -4.19 -5.26
N PRO A 42 -3.87 -4.10 -3.94
CA PRO A 42 -4.40 -2.99 -3.15
C PRO A 42 -3.78 -1.65 -3.58
N ILE A 43 -4.60 -0.62 -3.54
CA ILE A 43 -4.20 0.77 -3.68
C ILE A 43 -4.15 1.37 -2.29
N ILE A 44 -2.98 1.84 -1.92
CA ILE A 44 -2.69 2.46 -0.64
C ILE A 44 -2.68 3.97 -0.84
N GLN A 45 -3.39 4.69 0.03
CA GLN A 45 -3.33 6.14 0.08
C GLN A 45 -2.47 6.60 1.26
N PHE A 46 -1.51 7.46 0.95
CA PHE A 46 -0.65 8.14 1.91
C PHE A 46 -1.31 9.41 2.47
N PRO A 47 -0.82 9.94 3.61
CA PRO A 47 -1.33 11.19 4.19
C PRO A 47 -1.26 12.39 3.23
N ASP A 48 -0.24 12.42 2.35
CA ASP A 48 -0.06 13.43 1.30
C ASP A 48 -1.03 13.27 0.10
N LYS A 49 -2.06 12.42 0.25
CA LYS A 49 -3.05 12.05 -0.78
C LYS A 49 -2.45 11.31 -1.98
N ARG A 50 -1.15 11.02 -2.01
CA ARG A 50 -0.58 10.19 -3.07
C ARG A 50 -1.08 8.77 -2.91
N ARG A 51 -1.21 8.09 -4.06
CA ARG A 51 -1.71 6.73 -4.15
C ARG A 51 -0.67 5.86 -4.82
N VAL A 52 -0.38 4.71 -4.21
CA VAL A 52 0.51 3.72 -4.78
C VAL A 52 -0.18 2.36 -4.72
N TRP A 53 -0.09 1.61 -5.81
CA TRP A 53 -0.52 0.24 -5.88
C TRP A 53 0.65 -0.64 -5.48
N VAL A 54 0.40 -1.60 -4.59
CA VAL A 54 1.46 -2.35 -3.93
C VAL A 54 1.16 -3.83 -4.02
N LEU A 55 2.19 -4.64 -4.26
CA LEU A 55 2.04 -6.08 -4.42
C LEU A 55 1.76 -6.74 -3.06
N LYS A 56 1.03 -7.86 -3.05
CA LYS A 56 0.68 -8.54 -1.79
C LYS A 56 1.91 -8.90 -0.95
N TYR A 57 3.02 -9.25 -1.57
CA TYR A 57 4.26 -9.63 -0.89
C TYR A 57 5.04 -8.43 -0.34
N GLU A 58 4.76 -7.22 -0.82
CA GLU A 58 5.35 -5.96 -0.35
C GLU A 58 4.64 -5.43 0.90
N ILE A 59 3.49 -6.02 1.27
CA ILE A 59 2.66 -5.59 2.40
C ILE A 59 2.77 -6.60 3.54
N LYS A 60 3.00 -6.11 4.75
CA LYS A 60 2.85 -6.90 5.98
C LYS A 60 1.42 -6.69 6.47
N SER A 61 0.56 -7.69 6.26
CA SER A 61 -0.79 -7.66 6.84
C SER A 61 -0.70 -7.87 8.35
N LYS A 62 -1.21 -6.90 9.12
CA LYS A 62 -2.08 -7.10 10.29
C LYS A 62 -2.33 -5.77 11.00
N LEU A 63 -3.61 -5.43 11.15
CA LEU A 63 -4.22 -5.10 12.44
C LEU A 63 -5.69 -5.50 12.33
N ARG A 64 -6.06 -6.52 13.11
CA ARG A 64 -7.43 -7.00 13.31
C ARG A 64 -8.11 -6.08 14.31
#